data_AF-A0A433MMB4-F1
#
_entry.id   AF-A0A433MMB4-F1
#
_cell.length_a   1.000
_cell.length_b   1.000
_cell.length_c   1.000
_cell.angle_alpha   90.00
_cell.angle_beta   90.00
_cell.angle_gamma   90.00
#
_symmetry.space_group_name_H-M   'P 1'
#
loop_
_entity.id
_entity.type
_entity.pdbx_description
1 polymer ?
#
loop_
_entity_poly.entity_id
_entity_poly.type
_entity_poly.pdbx_seq_one_letter_code
_entity_poly.pdbx_strand_id
1 'polypeptide(L)'
;MISTKMSKEEAKEYASGPSAENAPAYSWGTSLCLDDELLTRLGFTEPPPVGTVLTLNAKVTVTSTGVNQQQDGDKESRCELQITDMELKGEGPDAANVLYG
;
A
#
# COMPACT_ATOMS: atom_id res chain seq x y z
N MET A 1 -2.96 -0.25 -12.05
CA MET A 1 -2.36 -0.48 -10.71
C MET A 1 -0.86 -0.65 -10.92
N ILE A 2 -0.01 0.02 -10.13
CA ILE A 2 1.45 -0.17 -10.19
C ILE A 2 1.88 -1.07 -9.01
N SER A 3 2.94 -1.86 -9.20
CA SER A 3 3.52 -2.64 -8.10
C SER A 3 4.57 -1.80 -7.36
N THR A 4 4.49 -1.74 -6.04
CA THR A 4 5.48 -1.08 -5.16
C THR A 4 6.43 -2.09 -4.51
N LYS A 5 6.46 -3.33 -5.00
CA LYS A 5 7.35 -4.37 -4.51
C LYS A 5 8.80 -4.00 -4.84
N MET A 6 9.65 -3.94 -3.82
CA MET A 6 11.07 -3.64 -3.99
C MET A 6 11.76 -4.78 -4.73
N SER A 7 12.78 -4.45 -5.54
CA SER A 7 13.67 -5.46 -6.07
C SER A 7 14.48 -6.11 -4.93
N LYS A 8 15.05 -7.29 -5.20
CA LYS A 8 15.90 -7.98 -4.22
C LYS A 8 17.17 -7.19 -3.88
N GLU A 9 17.60 -6.30 -4.77
CA GLU A 9 18.78 -5.46 -4.56
C GLU A 9 18.44 -4.27 -3.66
N GLU A 10 17.35 -3.56 -3.95
CA GLU A 10 16.85 -2.47 -3.09
C GLU A 10 16.52 -2.97 -1.68
N ALA A 11 15.85 -4.11 -1.55
CA ALA A 11 15.50 -4.68 -0.25
C ALA A 11 16.74 -5.00 0.61
N LYS A 12 17.87 -5.40 -0.01
CA LYS A 12 19.14 -5.66 0.68
C LYS A 12 19.80 -4.39 1.17
N GLU A 13 19.65 -3.28 0.44
CA GLU A 13 20.24 -1.99 0.84
C GLU A 13 19.58 -1.44 2.11
N TYR A 14 18.27 -1.72 2.29
CA TYR A 14 17.52 -1.38 3.51
C TYR A 14 17.71 -2.38 4.67
N ALA A 15 18.25 -3.59 4.41
CA ALA A 15 18.48 -4.62 5.40
C ALA A 15 19.99 -4.81 5.65
N SER A 16 20.55 -4.07 6.61
CA SER A 16 21.94 -4.27 7.03
C SER A 16 22.09 -5.54 7.89
N GLY A 17 22.91 -6.51 7.46
CA GLY A 17 23.28 -7.70 8.24
C GLY A 17 22.55 -9.01 7.84
N PRO A 18 22.59 -10.07 8.68
CA PRO A 18 22.04 -11.40 8.36
C PRO A 18 20.51 -11.44 8.16
N SER A 19 19.84 -10.29 8.21
CA SER A 19 18.40 -10.12 8.00
C SER A 19 18.01 -9.86 6.54
N ALA A 20 18.93 -9.97 5.58
CA ALA A 20 18.63 -9.78 4.15
C ALA A 20 17.54 -10.74 3.62
N GLU A 21 17.41 -11.92 4.22
CA GLU A 21 16.34 -12.90 3.96
C GLU A 21 14.98 -12.52 4.57
N ASN A 22 14.97 -11.62 5.55
CA ASN A 22 13.77 -11.04 6.17
C ASN A 22 13.59 -9.56 5.81
N ALA A 23 14.26 -9.09 4.75
CA ALA A 23 14.11 -7.73 4.29
C ALA A 23 12.66 -7.45 3.88
N PRO A 24 12.10 -6.27 4.21
CA PRO A 24 10.73 -5.94 3.85
C PRO A 24 10.57 -5.97 2.32
N ALA A 25 9.53 -6.67 1.84
CA ALA A 25 9.27 -6.80 0.41
C ALA A 25 8.71 -5.52 -0.23
N TYR A 26 8.26 -4.57 0.59
CA TYR A 26 7.62 -3.34 0.16
C TYR A 26 8.25 -2.14 0.86
N SER A 27 8.25 -0.99 0.18
CA SER A 27 8.77 0.27 0.70
C SER A 27 8.04 0.74 1.96
N TRP A 28 8.69 1.58 2.76
CA TRP A 28 8.04 2.23 3.89
C TRP A 28 6.82 3.04 3.44
N GLY A 29 5.73 2.99 4.22
CA GLY A 29 4.50 3.74 3.94
C GLY A 29 3.49 3.06 3.00
N THR A 30 3.79 1.87 2.47
CA THR A 30 2.81 1.07 1.70
C THR A 30 2.08 0.01 2.53
N SER A 31 2.48 -0.16 3.80
CA SER A 31 1.83 -1.04 4.75
C SER A 31 0.83 -0.25 5.58
N LEU A 32 -0.43 -0.68 5.57
CA LEU A 32 -1.52 -0.10 6.37
C LEU A 32 -1.96 -1.12 7.43
N CYS A 33 -2.00 -0.72 8.69
CA CYS A 33 -2.59 -1.50 9.77
C CYS A 33 -4.02 -0.99 9.99
N LEU A 34 -4.99 -1.90 9.98
CA LEU A 34 -6.40 -1.59 10.25
C LEU A 34 -6.77 -2.21 11.60
N ASP A 35 -7.11 -1.37 12.58
CA ASP A 35 -7.60 -1.81 13.88
C ASP A 35 -9.05 -2.33 13.79
N ASP A 36 -9.51 -3.03 14.83
CA ASP A 36 -10.85 -3.62 14.91
C ASP A 36 -11.98 -2.63 14.58
N GLU A 37 -11.84 -1.37 15.04
CA GLU A 37 -12.82 -0.32 14.78
C GLU A 37 -12.92 0.01 13.28
N LEU A 38 -11.79 0.14 12.58
CA LEU A 38 -11.76 0.44 11.16
C LEU A 38 -12.25 -0.74 10.33
N LEU A 39 -11.87 -1.97 10.69
CA LEU A 39 -12.39 -3.18 10.05
C LEU A 39 -13.91 -3.28 10.18
N THR A 40 -14.44 -2.98 11.37
CA THR A 40 -15.89 -2.94 11.62
C THR A 40 -16.58 -1.88 10.77
N ARG A 41 -16.02 -0.67 10.67
CA ARG A 41 -16.55 0.41 9.81
C ARG A 41 -16.51 0.06 8.33
N LEU A 42 -15.57 -0.78 7.92
CA LEU A 42 -15.46 -1.32 6.56
C LEU A 42 -16.41 -2.50 6.30
N GLY A 43 -17.19 -2.92 7.31
CA GLY A 43 -18.20 -3.96 7.20
C GLY A 43 -17.70 -5.37 7.53
N PHE A 44 -16.50 -5.51 8.09
CA PHE A 44 -15.98 -6.79 8.56
C PHE A 44 -16.37 -7.03 10.01
N THR A 45 -17.01 -8.16 10.29
CA THR A 45 -17.28 -8.62 11.66
C THR A 45 -16.10 -9.34 12.29
N GLU A 46 -15.23 -9.92 11.45
CA GLU A 46 -14.02 -10.63 11.82
C GLU A 46 -12.89 -10.29 10.83
N PRO A 47 -11.62 -10.28 11.28
CA PRO A 47 -10.50 -10.00 10.40
C PRO A 47 -10.37 -11.09 9.30
N PRO A 48 -10.11 -10.70 8.04
CA PRO A 48 -9.87 -11.66 6.96
C PRO A 48 -8.70 -12.61 7.29
N PRO A 49 -8.75 -13.88 6.87
CA PRO A 49 -7.66 -14.83 7.09
C PRO A 49 -6.32 -14.34 6.52
N VAL A 50 -5.23 -14.68 7.19
CA VAL A 50 -3.87 -14.35 6.73
C VAL A 50 -3.63 -14.93 5.33
N GLY A 51 -3.13 -14.08 4.43
CA GLY A 51 -2.88 -14.44 3.03
C GLY A 51 -4.04 -14.13 2.08
N THR A 52 -5.18 -13.65 2.59
CA THR A 52 -6.30 -13.19 1.74
C THR A 52 -5.89 -11.98 0.93
N VAL A 53 -6.16 -12.02 -0.38
CA VAL A 53 -5.92 -10.89 -1.29
C VAL A 53 -7.20 -10.07 -1.40
N LEU A 54 -7.09 -8.76 -1.15
CA LEU A 54 -8.17 -7.78 -1.23
C LEU A 54 -7.72 -6.61 -2.10
N THR A 55 -8.69 -5.96 -2.75
CA THR A 55 -8.48 -4.68 -3.43
C THR A 55 -8.93 -3.55 -2.51
N LEU A 56 -8.01 -2.63 -2.19
CA LEU A 56 -8.30 -1.37 -1.49
C LEU A 56 -8.58 -0.26 -2.52
N ASN A 57 -9.76 0.35 -2.47
CA ASN A 57 -10.00 1.64 -3.13
C ASN A 57 -10.10 2.74 -2.07
N ALA A 58 -9.39 3.85 -2.28
CA ALA A 58 -9.36 4.94 -1.31
C ALA A 58 -9.45 6.30 -2.01
N LYS A 59 -10.15 7.24 -1.36
CA LYS A 59 -10.06 8.67 -1.66
C LYS A 59 -9.01 9.29 -0.75
N VAL A 60 -8.16 10.12 -1.34
CA VAL A 60 -7.08 10.79 -0.63
C VAL A 60 -7.14 12.29 -0.86
N THR A 61 -6.74 13.05 0.16
CA THR A 61 -6.50 14.48 0.08
C THR A 61 -5.00 14.74 0.19
N VAL A 62 -4.46 15.61 -0.67
CA VAL A 62 -3.07 16.06 -0.59
C VAL A 62 -2.93 16.97 0.62
N THR A 63 -2.05 16.62 1.55
CA THR A 63 -1.82 17.40 2.77
C THR A 63 -0.58 18.28 2.69
N SER A 64 0.43 17.87 1.92
CA SER A 64 1.68 18.61 1.76
C SER A 64 2.37 18.20 0.47
N THR A 65 3.06 19.17 -0.16
CA THR A 65 3.93 18.92 -1.31
C THR A 65 5.24 19.65 -1.09
N GLY A 66 6.34 19.09 -1.60
CA GLY A 66 7.66 19.67 -1.45
C GLY A 66 8.53 19.36 -2.65
N VAL A 67 9.37 20.33 -3.01
CA VAL A 67 10.42 20.15 -4.00
C VAL A 67 11.71 20.67 -3.38
N ASN A 68 12.71 19.81 -3.28
CA ASN A 68 14.03 20.18 -2.82
C ASN A 68 15.01 20.10 -3.99
N GLN A 69 15.70 21.21 -4.27
CA GLN A 69 16.73 21.26 -5.29
C GLN A 69 18.09 21.30 -4.60
N GLN A 70 18.91 20.30 -4.89
CA GLN A 70 20.24 20.19 -4.34
C GLN A 70 21.25 20.93 -5.22
N GLN A 71 22.40 21.28 -4.64
CA GLN A 71 23.45 22.06 -5.31
C GLN A 71 24.01 21.36 -6.55
N ASP A 72 23.99 20.02 -6.57
CA ASP A 72 24.44 19.20 -7.71
C ASP A 72 23.43 19.18 -8.88
N GLY A 73 22.26 19.81 -8.71
CA GLY A 73 21.20 19.87 -9.70
C GLY A 73 20.11 18.81 -9.52
N ASP A 74 20.31 17.85 -8.61
CA ASP A 74 19.28 16.86 -8.26
C ASP A 74 18.04 17.52 -7.69
N LYS A 75 16.88 17.07 -8.19
CA LYS A 75 15.57 17.56 -7.78
C LYS A 75 14.78 16.43 -7.16
N GLU A 76 14.58 16.51 -5.86
CA GLU A 76 13.70 15.60 -5.14
C GLU A 76 12.30 16.21 -5.02
N SER A 77 11.26 15.44 -5.34
CA SER A 77 9.87 15.86 -5.18
C SER A 77 9.15 14.90 -4.25
N ARG A 78 8.36 15.43 -3.32
CA ARG A 78 7.56 14.66 -2.37
C ARG A 78 6.12 15.14 -2.35
N CYS A 79 5.21 14.21 -2.10
CA CYS A 79 3.77 14.46 -1.92
C CYS A 79 3.28 13.62 -0.74
N GLU A 80 2.57 14.25 0.18
CA GLU A 80 1.99 13.60 1.36
C GLU A 80 0.47 13.53 1.18
N LEU A 81 -0.10 12.35 1.43
CA LEU A 81 -1.50 12.02 1.16
C LEU A 81 -2.18 11.53 2.44
N GLN A 82 -3.37 12.05 2.73
CA GLN A 82 -4.25 11.57 3.79
C GLN A 82 -5.43 10.81 3.18
N ILE A 83 -5.65 9.57 3.60
CA ILE A 83 -6.85 8.82 3.24
C ILE A 83 -8.05 9.42 3.98
N THR A 84 -9.09 9.79 3.24
CA THR A 84 -10.34 10.36 3.78
C THR A 84 -11.49 9.36 3.76
N ASP A 85 -11.53 8.51 2.73
CA ASP A 85 -12.54 7.47 2.55
C ASP A 85 -11.85 6.24 2.00
N MET A 86 -12.27 5.05 2.43
CA MET A 86 -11.72 3.80 1.92
C MET A 86 -12.77 2.69 1.86
N GLU A 87 -12.56 1.74 0.96
CA GLU A 87 -13.34 0.51 0.83
C GLU A 87 -12.39 -0.67 0.54
N LEU A 88 -12.72 -1.84 1.08
CA LEU A 88 -12.04 -3.09 0.79
C LEU A 88 -13.01 -4.02 0.07
N LYS A 89 -12.59 -4.53 -1.09
CA LYS A 89 -13.35 -5.53 -1.85
C LYS A 89 -12.52 -6.80 -1.97
N GLY A 90 -13.13 -7.95 -1.68
CA GLY A 90 -12.54 -9.24 -2.00
C GLY A 90 -12.47 -9.45 -3.51
N GLU A 91 -11.51 -10.24 -3.97
CA GLU A 91 -11.55 -10.83 -5.31
C GLU A 91 -12.69 -11.87 -5.36
N GLY A 92 -13.93 -11.39 -5.45
CA GLY A 92 -15.04 -12.19 -5.94
C GLY A 92 -14.95 -12.30 -7.47
N PRO A 93 -15.52 -13.36 -8.08
CA PRO A 93 -15.57 -13.47 -9.53
C PRO A 93 -16.19 -12.20 -10.12
N ASP A 94 -15.54 -11.64 -11.14
CA ASP A 94 -15.99 -10.44 -11.83
C ASP A 94 -17.46 -10.61 -12.23
N ALA A 95 -18.35 -9.78 -11.67
CA ALA A 95 -19.79 -9.90 -11.87
C ALA A 95 -20.18 -9.81 -13.35
N ALA A 96 -19.35 -9.18 -14.20
CA ALA A 96 -19.57 -9.16 -15.64
C ALA A 96 -19.30 -10.54 -16.28
N ASN A 97 -18.31 -11.30 -15.80
CA ASN A 97 -18.04 -12.65 -16.28
C ASN A 97 -19.13 -13.66 -15.88
N VAL A 98 -19.83 -13.43 -14.78
CA VAL A 98 -20.95 -14.29 -14.33
C VAL A 98 -22.24 -13.98 -15.10
N LEU A 99 -22.43 -12.74 -15.55
CA LEU A 99 -23.65 -12.31 -16.24
C LEU A 99 -23.59 -12.49 -17.78
N TYR A 100 -22.39 -12.51 -18.35
CA TYR A 100 -22.19 -12.59 -19.81
C TYR A 100 -21.35 -13.81 -20.26
N GLY A 101 -21.01 -14.70 -19.32
CA GLY A 101 -20.29 -15.96 -19.57
C GLY A 101 -21.21 -17.15 -19.77
#